data_AF-A0A433QL02-F1
#
_entry.id   AF-A0A433QL02-F1
#
_cell.length_a   1.000
_cell.length_b   1.000
_cell.length_c   1.000
_cell.angle_alpha   90.00
_cell.angle_beta   90.00
_cell.angle_gamma   90.00
#
_symmetry.space_group_name_H-M   'P 1'
#
loop_
_entity.id
_entity.type
_entity.pdbx_description
1 polymer ?
#
loop_
_entity_poly.entity_id
_entity_poly.type
_entity_poly.pdbx_seq_one_letter_code
_entity_poly.pdbx_strand_id
1 'polypeptide(L)'
;MKIIHIPCLEDKYISFVHKNPEPILLATPDPLRLPSDGPEDKRRYALLLLSHLFCLLTSSSIFSSCFLKAALVDPAEPSKVLPVVGQAGVNLTSILTTHHHSDHAGGNKKILAKLPDLRVFGGDNRIEGVTNQVKDREEIRLGSLKITALWTVCHTMSSVSYYVEDEAADERAVFTGDTLFIGGCGKFFEGTHKDMYNSLINVLGSLPPDTLVYCGHEYTRSNLRFAVSVDPHNEALHEKIKWAAENKVTVPGTIGEEKHINPFLRVDVEEIKKATKKTEPVEVLGSLREMKNRFRG
;
A
#
# COMPACT_ATOMS: atom_id res chain seq x y z
N MET A 1 14.46 4.03 -6.72
CA MET A 1 13.35 3.05 -6.75
C MET A 1 12.22 3.54 -7.67
N LYS A 2 11.88 2.79 -8.73
CA LYS A 2 10.74 3.16 -9.59
C LYS A 2 9.54 2.28 -9.27
N ILE A 3 8.64 2.77 -8.42
CA ILE A 3 7.32 2.14 -8.23
C ILE A 3 6.47 2.53 -9.44
N ILE A 4 6.30 1.62 -10.38
CA ILE A 4 5.58 1.93 -11.62
C ILE A 4 4.10 1.67 -11.40
N HIS A 5 3.33 2.75 -11.25
CA HIS A 5 1.89 2.72 -11.37
C HIS A 5 1.51 2.83 -12.86
N ILE A 6 1.16 1.72 -13.50
CA ILE A 6 0.99 1.66 -14.97
C ILE A 6 -0.46 2.03 -15.33
N PRO A 7 -0.71 3.11 -16.11
CA PRO A 7 -2.05 3.49 -16.57
C PRO A 7 -2.62 2.59 -17.66
N CYS A 8 -3.94 2.71 -17.84
CA CYS A 8 -4.67 2.12 -18.94
C CYS A 8 -4.10 2.67 -20.24
N LEU A 9 -3.73 1.78 -21.14
CA LEU A 9 -2.98 2.04 -22.38
C LEU A 9 -3.75 2.99 -23.31
N GLU A 10 -3.16 4.15 -23.59
CA GLU A 10 -3.23 4.74 -24.93
C GLU A 10 -1.83 4.65 -25.55
N ASP A 11 -1.81 4.23 -26.81
CA ASP A 11 -0.64 3.94 -27.63
C ASP A 11 0.42 5.05 -27.54
N LYS A 12 1.53 4.77 -26.82
CA LYS A 12 2.90 5.24 -27.07
C LYS A 12 3.77 5.04 -25.82
N TYR A 13 4.36 3.85 -25.66
CA TYR A 13 5.53 3.70 -24.80
C TYR A 13 6.52 2.64 -25.33
N ILE A 14 6.97 2.84 -26.57
CA ILE A 14 8.29 2.37 -27.01
C ILE A 14 9.25 3.55 -26.78
N SER A 15 9.84 3.67 -25.58
CA SER A 15 11.09 4.43 -25.32
C SER A 15 11.51 4.51 -23.84
N PHE A 16 10.71 4.03 -22.89
CA PHE A 16 10.98 4.29 -21.46
C PHE A 16 12.01 3.37 -20.78
N VAL A 17 12.41 2.26 -21.43
CA VAL A 17 13.31 1.24 -20.83
C VAL A 17 14.79 1.59 -20.99
N HIS A 18 15.16 2.67 -21.70
CA HIS A 18 16.53 2.84 -22.19
C HIS A 18 17.53 3.61 -21.32
N LYS A 19 17.32 3.83 -20.01
CA LYS A 19 18.26 4.67 -19.24
C LYS A 19 18.54 4.44 -17.74
N ASN A 20 17.88 3.54 -17.01
CA ASN A 20 18.15 3.40 -15.56
C ASN A 20 18.18 1.93 -15.07
N PRO A 21 19.13 1.53 -14.22
CA PRO A 21 19.32 0.14 -13.75
C PRO A 21 18.52 -0.26 -12.48
N GLU A 22 17.38 0.38 -12.16
CA GLU A 22 16.69 0.19 -10.88
C GLU A 22 15.51 -0.82 -10.89
N PRO A 23 15.32 -1.64 -9.83
CA PRO A 23 14.19 -2.57 -9.68
C PRO A 23 12.82 -1.90 -9.52
N ILE A 24 11.75 -2.65 -9.79
CA ILE A 24 10.36 -2.16 -9.90
C ILE A 24 9.40 -2.97 -9.03
N LEU A 25 8.54 -2.27 -8.28
CA LEU A 25 7.40 -2.83 -7.54
C LEU A 25 6.09 -2.42 -8.20
N LEU A 26 5.18 -3.39 -8.38
CA LEU A 26 3.85 -3.19 -8.94
C LEU A 26 2.80 -3.56 -7.87
N ALA A 27 1.90 -2.63 -7.56
CA ALA A 27 0.80 -2.83 -6.63
C ALA A 27 -0.53 -2.51 -7.31
N THR A 28 -1.60 -3.21 -6.92
CA THR A 28 -2.97 -2.92 -7.35
C THR A 28 -3.81 -2.55 -6.13
N PRO A 29 -4.37 -1.33 -6.05
CA PRO A 29 -5.46 -1.08 -5.11
C PRO A 29 -6.74 -1.74 -5.65
N ASP A 30 -7.45 -2.51 -4.82
CA ASP A 30 -8.78 -3.05 -5.16
C ASP A 30 -9.88 -2.00 -4.88
N PRO A 31 -10.81 -1.77 -5.82
CA PRO A 31 -12.06 -1.07 -5.55
C PRO A 31 -13.23 -2.06 -5.51
N LEU A 32 -13.53 -2.71 -4.37
CA LEU A 32 -14.77 -3.49 -4.22
C LEU A 32 -15.76 -2.95 -3.17
N ARG A 33 -16.82 -2.35 -3.73
CA ARG A 33 -18.27 -2.38 -3.39
C ARG A 33 -18.84 -1.64 -2.16
N LEU A 34 -19.68 -0.65 -2.46
CA LEU A 34 -20.90 -0.29 -1.69
C LEU A 34 -22.15 -0.62 -2.55
N PRO A 35 -23.28 -1.11 -1.99
CA PRO A 35 -24.46 -1.52 -2.75
C PRO A 35 -25.47 -0.40 -3.07
N SER A 36 -26.14 -0.61 -4.22
CA SER A 36 -27.43 -0.12 -4.76
C SER A 36 -27.66 1.38 -5.07
N ASP A 37 -27.74 1.72 -6.37
CA ASP A 37 -29.02 2.06 -7.04
C ASP A 37 -28.87 2.21 -8.58
N GLY A 38 -29.82 1.62 -9.32
CA GLY A 38 -30.19 2.04 -10.69
C GLY A 38 -29.59 1.28 -11.89
N PRO A 39 -30.42 0.79 -12.85
CA PRO A 39 -29.97 0.09 -14.05
C PRO A 39 -29.85 1.08 -15.21
N GLU A 40 -28.65 1.62 -15.48
CA GLU A 40 -28.28 2.10 -16.81
C GLU A 40 -26.75 2.24 -16.94
N ASP A 41 -26.24 1.51 -17.92
CA ASP A 41 -24.89 1.41 -18.48
C ASP A 41 -23.87 2.51 -18.15
N LYS A 42 -22.85 2.20 -17.32
CA LYS A 42 -21.54 2.92 -17.26
C LYS A 42 -20.40 1.97 -16.88
N ARG A 43 -19.91 1.17 -17.83
CA ARG A 43 -18.56 0.58 -17.75
C ARG A 43 -17.51 1.72 -17.77
N ARG A 44 -16.91 2.06 -16.63
CA ARG A 44 -15.80 3.03 -16.54
C ARG A 44 -14.81 2.59 -15.46
N TYR A 45 -13.69 1.99 -15.87
CA TYR A 45 -12.56 1.66 -15.00
C TYR A 45 -11.49 2.76 -15.16
N ALA A 46 -11.05 3.38 -14.06
CA ALA A 46 -10.05 4.44 -14.06
C ALA A 46 -8.74 3.94 -13.43
N LEU A 47 -7.64 4.13 -14.16
CA LEU A 47 -6.24 3.86 -13.77
C LEU A 47 -5.49 5.19 -13.94
N LEU A 48 -4.75 5.68 -12.94
CA LEU A 48 -3.98 6.96 -13.00
C LEU A 48 -2.74 6.87 -12.11
N LEU A 49 -1.47 7.02 -12.56
CA LEU A 49 -0.68 8.08 -13.23
C LEU A 49 -0.21 9.23 -12.32
N LEU A 50 1.12 9.37 -12.20
CA LEU A 50 1.85 10.64 -12.34
C LEU A 50 3.33 10.38 -12.68
N SER A 51 3.80 11.07 -13.72
CA SER A 51 5.18 11.15 -14.25
C SER A 51 5.91 12.35 -13.66
N HIS A 52 7.25 12.32 -13.53
CA HIS A 52 8.19 13.36 -13.95
C HIS A 52 9.63 12.80 -13.87
N LEU A 53 10.40 12.83 -14.96
CA LEU A 53 11.86 13.02 -14.90
C LEU A 53 12.40 13.56 -16.23
N PHE A 54 13.09 14.70 -16.14
CA PHE A 54 13.79 15.36 -17.23
C PHE A 54 14.94 14.48 -17.76
N CYS A 55 15.18 14.55 -19.07
CA CYS A 55 16.17 13.76 -19.80
C CYS A 55 17.40 14.63 -20.13
N LEU A 56 18.61 14.13 -19.84
CA LEU A 56 19.84 14.50 -20.54
C LEU A 56 20.55 13.22 -21.02
N LEU A 57 21.01 13.24 -22.28
CA LEU A 57 21.68 12.15 -23.01
C LEU A 57 23.17 12.50 -23.15
N THR A 58 24.07 11.53 -22.90
CA THR A 58 25.24 11.31 -23.77
C THR A 58 25.67 9.84 -23.77
N SER A 59 25.61 9.27 -24.97
CA SER A 59 26.35 8.17 -25.63
C SER A 59 27.38 7.28 -24.90
N SER A 60 27.30 5.99 -25.29
CA SER A 60 28.32 4.93 -25.32
C SER A 60 28.57 4.16 -24.01
N SER A 61 28.02 2.94 -23.91
CA SER A 61 28.67 1.74 -23.33
C SER A 61 27.74 0.52 -23.40
N ILE A 62 28.35 -0.64 -23.62
CA ILE A 62 27.75 -1.98 -23.75
C ILE A 62 26.99 -2.34 -22.46
N PHE A 63 25.68 -2.61 -22.53
CA PHE A 63 24.89 -3.07 -21.37
C PHE A 63 24.71 -4.59 -21.40
N SER A 64 25.29 -5.26 -20.40
CA SER A 64 24.98 -6.64 -20.03
C SER A 64 23.49 -6.76 -19.74
N SER A 65 22.83 -7.77 -20.31
CA SER A 65 21.39 -8.04 -20.13
C SER A 65 21.08 -8.48 -18.70
N CYS A 66 21.05 -7.57 -17.75
CA CYS A 66 20.54 -7.82 -16.41
C CYS A 66 19.07 -7.37 -16.38
N PHE A 67 18.13 -8.31 -16.53
CA PHE A 67 16.71 -7.98 -16.41
C PHE A 67 16.43 -7.45 -15.00
N LEU A 68 15.81 -6.26 -14.91
CA LEU A 68 15.40 -5.64 -13.65
C LEU A 68 14.49 -6.61 -12.89
N LYS A 69 14.85 -6.96 -11.65
CA LYS A 69 14.01 -7.82 -10.81
C LYS A 69 12.77 -7.05 -10.34
N ALA A 70 11.64 -7.73 -10.33
CA ALA A 70 10.37 -7.18 -9.87
C ALA A 70 9.65 -8.14 -8.92
N ALA A 71 8.77 -7.55 -8.11
CA ALA A 71 7.80 -8.27 -7.30
C ALA A 71 6.41 -7.65 -7.44
N LEU A 72 5.38 -8.48 -7.33
CA LEU A 72 3.99 -8.04 -7.20
C LEU A 72 3.61 -7.95 -5.74
N VAL A 73 2.81 -6.95 -5.37
CA VAL A 73 2.21 -6.86 -4.04
C VAL A 73 0.70 -7.11 -4.16
N ASP A 74 0.18 -8.07 -3.39
CA ASP A 74 -1.24 -8.42 -3.31
C ASP A 74 -1.95 -8.57 -4.68
N PRO A 75 -1.46 -9.43 -5.61
CA PRO A 75 -1.95 -9.47 -6.99
C PRO A 75 -3.26 -10.29 -7.14
N ALA A 76 -4.35 -9.86 -6.50
CA ALA A 76 -5.61 -10.60 -6.48
C ALA A 76 -6.27 -10.81 -7.85
N GLU A 77 -5.97 -9.95 -8.83
CA GLU A 77 -6.49 -10.03 -10.20
C GLU A 77 -5.37 -10.24 -11.24
N PRO A 78 -4.91 -11.49 -11.46
CA PRO A 78 -3.82 -11.81 -12.39
C PRO A 78 -4.02 -11.29 -13.82
N SER A 79 -5.28 -11.22 -14.28
CA SER A 79 -5.62 -10.72 -15.61
C SER A 79 -5.30 -9.23 -15.80
N LYS A 80 -5.28 -8.43 -14.72
CA LYS A 80 -4.93 -7.01 -14.77
C LYS A 80 -3.42 -6.78 -14.69
N VAL A 81 -2.71 -7.61 -13.93
CA VAL A 81 -1.29 -7.37 -13.61
C VAL A 81 -0.31 -8.11 -14.53
N LEU A 82 -0.60 -9.33 -14.99
CA LEU A 82 0.34 -10.09 -15.82
C LEU A 82 0.62 -9.45 -17.19
N PRO A 83 -0.36 -8.86 -17.91
CA PRO A 83 -0.07 -8.14 -19.16
C PRO A 83 0.88 -6.97 -18.93
N VAL A 84 0.70 -6.27 -17.81
CA VAL A 84 1.50 -5.11 -17.39
C VAL A 84 2.95 -5.53 -17.09
N VAL A 85 3.15 -6.64 -16.38
CA VAL A 85 4.48 -7.24 -16.16
C VAL A 85 5.15 -7.58 -17.49
N GLY A 86 4.42 -8.21 -18.41
CA GLY A 86 4.94 -8.58 -19.73
C GLY A 86 5.38 -7.37 -20.56
N GLN A 87 4.65 -6.26 -20.50
CA GLN A 87 4.98 -5.02 -21.20
C GLN A 87 6.16 -4.28 -20.56
N ALA A 88 6.34 -4.40 -19.25
CA ALA A 88 7.40 -3.70 -18.51
C ALA A 88 8.81 -4.28 -18.78
N GLY A 89 8.92 -5.49 -19.35
CA GLY A 89 10.21 -6.12 -19.64
C GLY A 89 11.02 -6.47 -18.38
N VAL A 90 10.35 -6.66 -17.25
CA VAL A 90 10.96 -6.98 -15.95
C VAL A 90 11.05 -8.49 -15.72
N ASN A 91 12.03 -8.91 -14.94
CA ASN A 91 12.10 -10.27 -14.41
C ASN A 91 11.27 -10.35 -13.12
N LEU A 92 10.01 -10.76 -13.25
CA LEU A 92 9.16 -11.02 -12.09
C LEU A 92 9.70 -12.25 -11.34
N THR A 93 10.08 -12.06 -10.07
CA THR A 93 10.71 -13.13 -9.27
C THR A 93 9.94 -13.48 -8.01
N SER A 94 9.03 -12.61 -7.55
CA SER A 94 8.38 -12.78 -6.26
C SER A 94 7.00 -12.13 -6.20
N ILE A 95 6.17 -12.63 -5.29
CA ILE A 95 4.92 -12.02 -4.84
C ILE A 95 5.07 -11.75 -3.35
N LEU A 96 4.71 -10.54 -2.91
CA LEU A 96 4.63 -10.15 -1.52
C LEU A 96 3.15 -10.07 -1.16
N THR A 97 2.67 -11.00 -0.34
CA THR A 97 1.27 -11.01 0.10
C THR A 97 1.20 -10.48 1.53
N THR A 98 0.42 -9.43 1.76
CA THR A 98 0.31 -8.77 3.06
C THR A 98 -0.52 -9.61 4.04
N HIS A 99 -1.61 -10.21 3.58
CA HIS A 99 -2.47 -11.08 4.38
C HIS A 99 -3.36 -12.00 3.53
N HIS A 100 -4.10 -12.90 4.18
CA HIS A 100 -4.78 -14.01 3.52
C HIS A 100 -6.15 -13.70 2.90
N HIS A 101 -6.69 -12.48 3.03
CA HIS A 101 -7.98 -12.17 2.43
C HIS A 101 -7.93 -12.27 0.91
N SER A 102 -9.03 -12.67 0.29
CA SER A 102 -9.08 -13.08 -1.12
C SER A 102 -8.81 -11.93 -2.09
N ASP A 103 -9.18 -10.71 -1.71
CA ASP A 103 -8.91 -9.45 -2.40
C ASP A 103 -7.42 -9.04 -2.37
N HIS A 104 -6.58 -9.81 -1.66
CA HIS A 104 -5.12 -9.66 -1.67
C HIS A 104 -4.43 -10.93 -2.21
N ALA A 105 -4.75 -12.10 -1.63
CA ALA A 105 -4.08 -13.37 -1.92
C ALA A 105 -4.71 -14.18 -3.08
N GLY A 106 -5.94 -13.85 -3.50
CA GLY A 106 -6.76 -14.71 -4.36
C GLY A 106 -6.24 -14.93 -5.79
N GLY A 107 -5.23 -14.17 -6.20
CA GLY A 107 -4.57 -14.33 -7.50
C GLY A 107 -3.32 -15.20 -7.48
N ASN A 108 -2.76 -15.49 -6.30
CA ASN A 108 -1.45 -16.13 -6.16
C ASN A 108 -1.35 -17.48 -6.88
N LYS A 109 -2.27 -18.41 -6.61
CA LYS A 109 -2.28 -19.74 -7.27
C LYS A 109 -2.41 -19.66 -8.79
N LYS A 110 -3.22 -18.71 -9.29
CA LYS A 110 -3.42 -18.50 -10.74
C LYS A 110 -2.15 -17.95 -11.40
N ILE A 111 -1.39 -17.12 -10.69
CA ILE A 111 -0.09 -16.63 -11.17
C ILE A 111 0.93 -17.75 -11.16
N LEU A 112 1.03 -18.52 -10.07
CA LEU A 112 1.94 -19.66 -9.95
C LEU A 112 1.68 -20.74 -11.01
N ALA A 113 0.42 -20.96 -11.40
CA ALA A 113 0.09 -21.88 -12.49
C ALA A 113 0.71 -21.46 -13.84
N LYS A 114 1.01 -20.17 -14.03
CA LYS A 114 1.68 -19.63 -15.23
C LYS A 114 3.18 -19.44 -15.03
N LEU A 115 3.60 -19.14 -13.80
CA LEU A 115 4.97 -18.80 -13.41
C LEU A 115 5.33 -19.59 -12.13
N PRO A 116 5.64 -20.89 -12.25
CA PRO A 116 5.76 -21.79 -11.09
C PRO A 116 6.99 -21.51 -10.21
N ASP A 117 8.01 -20.84 -10.74
CA ASP A 117 9.27 -20.56 -10.02
C ASP A 117 9.20 -19.30 -9.15
N LEU A 118 8.05 -18.60 -9.10
CA LEU A 118 7.90 -17.42 -8.26
C LEU A 118 7.87 -17.80 -6.77
N ARG A 119 8.59 -17.02 -5.98
CA ARG A 119 8.48 -17.05 -4.52
C ARG A 119 7.29 -16.24 -4.07
N VAL A 120 6.40 -16.82 -3.26
CA VAL A 120 5.29 -16.12 -2.63
C VAL A 120 5.59 -15.96 -1.15
N PHE A 121 5.86 -14.72 -0.76
CA PHE A 121 6.10 -14.31 0.62
C PHE A 121 4.79 -13.95 1.32
N GLY A 122 4.67 -14.32 2.60
CA GLY A 122 3.48 -14.06 3.39
C GLY A 122 3.63 -14.43 4.86
N GLY A 123 2.73 -13.96 5.72
CA GLY A 123 2.81 -14.18 7.17
C GLY A 123 2.27 -15.51 7.69
N ASP A 124 1.49 -16.27 6.91
CA ASP A 124 0.95 -17.57 7.33
C ASP A 124 0.62 -18.52 6.16
N ASN A 125 0.12 -19.72 6.50
CA ASN A 125 -0.29 -20.78 5.58
C ASN A 125 -1.71 -20.62 4.97
N ARG A 126 -2.50 -19.63 5.43
CA ARG A 126 -3.82 -19.33 4.86
C ARG A 126 -3.69 -18.54 3.56
N ILE A 127 -2.56 -17.85 3.36
CA ILE A 127 -2.20 -17.24 2.09
C ILE A 127 -2.07 -18.31 1.01
N GLU A 128 -2.95 -18.24 0.02
CA GLU A 128 -2.95 -19.17 -1.09
C GLU A 128 -1.62 -19.12 -1.85
N GLY A 129 -1.00 -20.28 -2.08
CA GLY A 129 0.23 -20.37 -2.86
C GLY A 129 1.49 -19.86 -2.13
N VAL A 130 1.43 -19.58 -0.82
CA VAL A 130 2.63 -19.20 -0.06
C VAL A 130 3.72 -20.26 -0.18
N THR A 131 4.94 -19.82 -0.52
CA THR A 131 6.13 -20.68 -0.59
C THR A 131 7.16 -20.30 0.48
N ASN A 132 7.09 -19.06 0.97
CA ASN A 132 8.05 -18.49 1.91
C ASN A 132 7.29 -17.75 3.02
N GLN A 133 7.10 -18.40 4.17
CA GLN A 133 6.54 -17.71 5.35
C GLN A 133 7.61 -16.87 6.01
N VAL A 134 7.31 -15.58 6.23
CA VAL A 134 8.28 -14.61 6.75
C VAL A 134 8.08 -14.38 8.25
N LYS A 135 9.19 -14.26 8.96
CA LYS A 135 9.22 -13.84 10.37
C LYS A 135 9.23 -12.32 10.48
N ASP A 136 8.88 -11.81 11.66
CA ASP A 136 9.04 -10.37 11.93
C ASP A 136 10.50 -9.96 11.76
N ARG A 137 10.72 -8.83 11.11
CA ARG A 137 12.02 -8.26 10.74
C ARG A 137 12.87 -9.14 9.82
N GLU A 138 12.29 -10.14 9.17
CA GLU A 138 13.02 -10.92 8.16
C GLU A 138 13.35 -10.07 6.94
N GLU A 139 14.60 -10.15 6.49
CA GLU A 139 15.07 -9.45 5.30
C GLU A 139 14.95 -10.30 4.05
N ILE A 140 14.39 -9.71 3.00
CA ILE A 140 14.23 -10.27 1.67
C ILE A 140 15.00 -9.36 0.70
N ARG A 141 15.76 -9.94 -0.23
CA ARG A 141 16.46 -9.18 -1.28
C ARG A 141 15.74 -9.32 -2.62
N LEU A 142 15.49 -8.17 -3.26
CA LEU A 142 14.94 -8.06 -4.61
C LEU A 142 15.88 -7.20 -5.46
N GLY A 143 16.90 -7.82 -6.05
CA GLY A 143 17.95 -7.08 -6.73
C GLY A 143 18.76 -6.27 -5.72
N SER A 144 18.87 -4.95 -5.94
CA SER A 144 19.46 -4.00 -4.99
C SER A 144 18.54 -3.67 -3.81
N LEU A 145 17.23 -3.88 -3.92
CA LEU A 145 16.29 -3.51 -2.86
C LEU A 145 16.45 -4.41 -1.64
N LYS A 146 16.44 -3.76 -0.48
CA LYS A 146 16.23 -4.39 0.81
C LYS A 146 14.75 -4.32 1.15
N ILE A 147 14.14 -5.46 1.45
CA ILE A 147 12.75 -5.53 1.91
C ILE A 147 12.76 -6.14 3.30
N THR A 148 12.20 -5.45 4.28
CA THR A 148 12.02 -5.94 5.65
C THR A 148 10.55 -6.27 5.85
N ALA A 149 10.25 -7.53 6.20
CA ALA A 149 8.92 -7.94 6.62
C ALA A 149 8.64 -7.39 8.03
N LEU A 150 7.58 -6.61 8.19
CA LEU A 150 7.14 -6.04 9.46
C LEU A 150 5.82 -6.69 9.84
N TRP A 151 5.79 -7.41 10.96
CA TRP A 151 4.53 -7.95 11.46
C TRP A 151 3.64 -6.81 11.96
N THR A 152 2.51 -6.63 11.30
CA THR A 152 1.54 -5.57 11.59
C THR A 152 0.19 -6.18 11.95
N VAL A 153 0.23 -7.04 12.97
CA VAL A 153 -0.92 -7.81 13.48
C VAL A 153 -2.04 -6.88 13.91
N CYS A 154 -3.27 -7.19 13.46
CA CYS A 154 -4.54 -6.78 14.03
C CYS A 154 -5.68 -7.06 13.04
N HIS A 155 -5.56 -6.55 11.81
CA HIS A 155 -6.55 -6.78 10.76
C HIS A 155 -6.70 -8.27 10.53
N THR A 156 -5.57 -8.94 10.31
CA THR A 156 -5.39 -10.37 10.56
C THR A 156 -4.24 -10.56 11.56
N MET A 157 -4.19 -11.71 12.22
CA MET A 157 -3.07 -12.10 13.10
C MET A 157 -1.79 -12.43 12.35
N SER A 158 -1.86 -12.48 11.01
CA SER A 158 -0.74 -12.77 10.11
C SER A 158 -0.44 -11.63 9.14
N SER A 159 -0.98 -10.45 9.39
CA SER A 159 -0.75 -9.27 8.56
C SER A 159 0.73 -8.89 8.59
N VAL A 160 1.32 -8.72 7.41
CA VAL A 160 2.70 -8.29 7.19
C VAL A 160 2.70 -7.04 6.32
N SER A 161 3.37 -6.00 6.79
CA SER A 161 3.75 -4.85 5.97
C SER A 161 5.16 -5.04 5.42
N TYR A 162 5.40 -4.69 4.16
CA TYR A 162 6.73 -4.82 3.55
C TYR A 162 7.38 -3.45 3.42
N TYR A 163 8.39 -3.18 4.25
CA TYR A 163 9.18 -1.95 4.19
C TYR A 163 10.35 -2.15 3.23
N VAL A 164 10.43 -1.31 2.21
CA VAL A 164 11.35 -1.41 1.09
C VAL A 164 12.29 -0.23 1.11
N GLU A 165 13.58 -0.51 1.00
CA GLU A 165 14.65 0.48 0.97
C GLU A 165 15.49 0.29 -0.29
N ASP A 166 15.74 1.42 -0.95
CA ASP A 166 16.70 1.56 -2.02
C ASP A 166 17.84 2.46 -1.52
N GLU A 167 18.86 1.83 -0.95
CA GLU A 167 20.00 2.52 -0.34
C GLU A 167 20.77 3.38 -1.35
N ALA A 168 20.79 3.01 -2.63
CA ALA A 168 21.50 3.76 -3.66
C ALA A 168 20.77 5.05 -4.04
N ALA A 169 19.43 5.02 -4.02
CA ALA A 169 18.59 6.17 -4.34
C ALA A 169 18.21 7.03 -3.12
N ASP A 170 18.51 6.55 -1.90
CA ASP A 170 17.99 7.10 -0.65
C ASP A 170 16.45 7.21 -0.64
N GLU A 171 15.78 6.19 -1.18
CA GLU A 171 14.32 6.12 -1.26
C GLU A 171 13.78 4.96 -0.44
N ARG A 172 12.57 5.14 0.10
CA ARG A 172 11.92 4.12 0.93
C ARG A 172 10.40 4.14 0.81
N ALA A 173 9.80 2.96 0.89
CA ALA A 173 8.35 2.78 0.83
C ALA A 173 7.89 1.67 1.77
N VAL A 174 6.63 1.67 2.17
CA VAL A 174 6.01 0.59 2.91
C VAL A 174 4.67 0.19 2.28
N PHE A 175 4.51 -1.10 2.03
CA PHE A 175 3.27 -1.70 1.58
C PHE A 175 2.53 -2.24 2.79
N THR A 176 1.43 -1.59 3.16
CA THR A 176 0.80 -1.78 4.48
C THR A 176 -0.42 -2.69 4.47
N GLY A 177 -0.83 -3.16 3.29
CA GLY A 177 -2.06 -3.91 3.10
C GLY A 177 -3.22 -3.18 3.78
N ASP A 178 -3.85 -3.88 4.72
CA ASP A 178 -5.03 -3.40 5.45
C ASP A 178 -4.71 -2.95 6.88
N THR A 179 -3.44 -2.82 7.26
CA THR A 179 -3.07 -2.26 8.57
C THR A 179 -3.27 -0.74 8.58
N LEU A 180 -2.52 -0.02 7.74
CA LEU A 180 -2.53 1.44 7.61
C LEU A 180 -3.11 1.84 6.25
N PHE A 181 -4.05 2.78 6.26
CA PHE A 181 -4.57 3.45 5.06
C PHE A 181 -4.28 4.94 5.16
N ILE A 182 -4.30 5.65 4.02
CA ILE A 182 -4.22 7.11 4.05
C ILE A 182 -5.40 7.68 4.86
N GLY A 183 -5.08 8.40 5.95
CA GLY A 183 -6.04 8.95 6.91
C GLY A 183 -6.83 7.92 7.74
N GLY A 184 -6.47 6.62 7.73
CA GLY A 184 -7.21 5.59 8.44
C GLY A 184 -6.42 4.33 8.80
N CYS A 185 -7.13 3.30 9.28
CA CYS A 185 -6.57 1.96 9.53
C CYS A 185 -7.60 0.87 9.24
N GLY A 186 -7.14 -0.39 9.21
CA GLY A 186 -7.97 -1.57 9.08
C GLY A 186 -9.05 -1.73 10.14
N LYS A 187 -10.08 -2.52 9.83
CA LYS A 187 -10.94 -3.12 10.86
C LYS A 187 -10.16 -4.20 11.60
N PHE A 188 -10.49 -4.41 12.87
CA PHE A 188 -9.79 -5.35 13.75
C PHE A 188 -10.56 -6.68 13.70
N PHE A 189 -10.42 -7.43 12.60
CA PHE A 189 -11.17 -8.67 12.46
C PHE A 189 -10.65 -9.79 13.35
N GLU A 190 -9.32 -9.89 13.52
CA GLU A 190 -8.70 -10.97 14.30
C GLU A 190 -7.93 -10.51 15.54
N GLY A 191 -7.57 -9.23 15.65
CA GLY A 191 -6.76 -8.69 16.75
C GLY A 191 -7.46 -7.66 17.62
N THR A 192 -6.68 -7.06 18.51
CA THR A 192 -7.13 -6.15 19.58
C THR A 192 -6.73 -4.69 19.33
N HIS A 193 -7.23 -3.77 20.17
CA HIS A 193 -6.78 -2.38 20.18
C HIS A 193 -5.28 -2.26 20.44
N LYS A 194 -4.73 -3.11 21.33
CA LYS A 194 -3.29 -3.12 21.66
C LYS A 194 -2.46 -3.57 20.46
N ASP A 195 -2.96 -4.54 19.70
CA ASP A 195 -2.30 -5.03 18.49
C ASP A 195 -2.20 -3.93 17.43
N MET A 196 -3.33 -3.26 17.12
CA MET A 196 -3.31 -2.16 16.17
C MET A 196 -2.47 -0.98 16.66
N TYR A 197 -2.52 -0.66 17.96
CA TYR A 197 -1.67 0.38 18.53
C TYR A 197 -0.19 0.07 18.31
N ASN A 198 0.24 -1.17 18.60
CA ASN A 198 1.61 -1.57 18.37
C ASN A 198 1.99 -1.49 16.88
N SER A 199 1.14 -2.01 16.00
CA SER A 199 1.35 -2.02 14.56
C SER A 199 1.44 -0.61 13.95
N LEU A 200 0.54 0.31 14.35
CA LEU A 200 0.52 1.67 13.82
C LEU A 200 1.57 2.56 14.47
N ILE A 201 1.67 2.58 15.80
CA ILE A 201 2.50 3.57 16.51
C ILE A 201 3.95 3.11 16.61
N ASN A 202 4.17 1.88 17.08
CA ASN A 202 5.52 1.40 17.38
C ASN A 202 6.23 0.81 16.16
N VAL A 203 5.50 0.23 15.22
CA VAL A 203 6.07 -0.41 14.02
C VAL A 203 6.05 0.53 12.82
N LEU A 204 4.88 0.92 12.31
CA LEU A 204 4.79 1.76 11.11
C LEU A 204 5.12 3.23 11.39
N GLY A 205 4.63 3.77 12.51
CA GLY A 205 4.84 5.16 12.92
C GLY A 205 6.28 5.48 13.34
N SER A 206 7.10 4.46 13.61
CA SER A 206 8.54 4.62 13.88
C SER A 206 9.40 4.62 12.62
N LEU A 207 8.83 4.33 11.45
CA LEU A 207 9.53 4.45 10.18
C LEU A 207 9.89 5.92 9.87
N PRO A 208 10.91 6.17 9.05
CA PRO A 208 11.29 7.52 8.66
C PRO A 208 10.11 8.30 8.05
N PRO A 209 9.94 9.60 8.36
CA PRO A 209 8.78 10.39 7.92
C PRO A 209 8.59 10.47 6.40
N ASP A 210 9.67 10.40 5.64
CA ASP A 210 9.70 10.42 4.17
C ASP A 210 9.30 9.08 3.54
N THR A 211 9.03 8.05 4.34
CA THR A 211 8.60 6.73 3.85
C THR A 211 7.25 6.83 3.14
N LEU A 212 7.24 6.47 1.85
CA LEU A 212 6.02 6.41 1.04
C LEU A 212 5.10 5.29 1.52
N VAL A 213 3.80 5.57 1.65
CA VAL A 213 2.80 4.59 2.11
C VAL A 213 1.93 4.12 0.93
N TYR A 214 1.96 2.81 0.67
CA TYR A 214 1.09 2.14 -0.31
C TYR A 214 0.17 1.16 0.42
N CYS A 215 -1.11 1.53 0.54
CA CYS A 215 -2.11 0.74 1.23
C CYS A 215 -3.01 -0.05 0.26
N GLY A 216 -3.72 -1.05 0.78
CA GLY A 216 -4.48 -2.01 -0.02
C GLY A 216 -5.72 -1.45 -0.75
N HIS A 217 -6.32 -0.38 -0.22
CA HIS A 217 -7.63 0.11 -0.66
C HIS A 217 -7.70 1.63 -0.81
N GLU A 218 -8.52 2.09 -1.76
CA GLU A 218 -8.81 3.50 -2.04
C GLU A 218 -9.90 4.04 -1.07
N TYR A 219 -9.64 3.96 0.24
CA TYR A 219 -10.55 4.42 1.30
C TYR A 219 -10.31 5.86 1.77
N THR A 220 -9.32 6.55 1.21
CA THR A 220 -8.83 7.87 1.64
C THR A 220 -9.94 8.88 1.85
N ARG A 221 -10.88 9.02 0.90
CA ARG A 221 -11.97 10.00 1.03
C ARG A 221 -12.90 9.71 2.21
N SER A 222 -13.28 8.45 2.41
CA SER A 222 -14.11 8.04 3.55
C SER A 222 -13.35 8.21 4.87
N ASN A 223 -12.05 7.86 4.86
CA ASN A 223 -11.17 8.03 6.01
C ASN A 223 -11.04 9.50 6.43
N LEU A 224 -10.82 10.41 5.48
CA LEU A 224 -10.69 11.83 5.76
C LEU A 224 -12.00 12.47 6.24
N ARG A 225 -13.16 12.05 5.71
CA ARG A 225 -14.47 12.50 6.25
C ARG A 225 -14.64 12.11 7.71
N PHE A 226 -14.26 10.88 8.06
CA PHE A 226 -14.26 10.45 9.45
C PHE A 226 -13.26 11.25 10.29
N ALA A 227 -12.04 11.46 9.78
CA ALA A 227 -11.01 12.21 10.49
C ALA A 227 -11.45 13.66 10.80
N VAL A 228 -12.08 14.36 9.86
CA VAL A 228 -12.66 15.69 10.11
C VAL A 228 -13.80 15.66 11.12
N SER A 229 -14.57 14.58 11.21
CA SER A 229 -15.63 14.46 12.22
C SER A 229 -15.08 14.39 13.66
N VAL A 230 -13.83 13.97 13.85
CA VAL A 230 -13.18 13.86 15.17
C VAL A 230 -12.15 14.97 15.44
N ASP A 231 -11.64 15.63 14.40
CA ASP A 231 -10.67 16.72 14.48
C ASP A 231 -11.03 17.85 13.48
N PRO A 232 -12.15 18.57 13.70
CA PRO A 232 -12.75 19.44 12.69
C PRO A 232 -11.96 20.72 12.39
N HIS A 233 -11.01 21.09 13.25
CA HIS A 233 -10.22 22.33 13.12
C HIS A 233 -8.80 22.08 12.57
N ASN A 234 -8.46 20.84 12.24
CA ASN A 234 -7.15 20.50 11.70
C ASN A 234 -7.05 20.89 10.21
N GLU A 235 -6.28 21.92 9.93
CA GLU A 235 -6.09 22.48 8.58
C GLU A 235 -5.51 21.45 7.59
N ALA A 236 -4.58 20.59 8.04
CA ALA A 236 -3.97 19.56 7.21
C ALA A 236 -5.03 18.55 6.69
N LEU A 237 -6.06 18.25 7.49
CA LEU A 237 -7.17 17.41 7.05
C LEU A 237 -7.99 18.07 5.94
N HIS A 238 -8.29 19.36 6.07
CA HIS A 238 -9.05 20.10 5.07
C HIS A 238 -8.28 20.24 3.76
N GLU A 239 -6.98 20.48 3.83
CA GLU A 239 -6.09 20.48 2.66
C GLU A 239 -6.05 19.10 1.99
N LYS A 240 -5.89 18.04 2.77
CA LYS A 240 -5.87 16.67 2.24
C LYS A 240 -7.19 16.26 1.60
N ILE A 241 -8.33 16.73 2.11
CA ILE A 241 -9.65 16.50 1.50
C ILE A 241 -9.73 17.17 0.12
N LYS A 242 -9.27 18.42 -0.02
CA LYS A 242 -9.24 19.11 -1.31
C LYS A 242 -8.37 18.36 -2.31
N TRP A 243 -7.15 17.99 -1.89
CA TRP A 243 -6.25 17.17 -2.70
C TRP A 243 -6.90 15.84 -3.11
N ALA A 244 -7.53 15.13 -2.19
CA ALA A 244 -8.19 13.86 -2.48
C ALA A 244 -9.40 14.04 -3.43
N ALA A 245 -10.09 15.18 -3.43
CA ALA A 245 -11.18 15.43 -4.37
C ALA A 245 -10.67 15.58 -5.83
N GLU A 246 -9.46 16.11 -6.01
CA GLU A 246 -8.85 16.37 -7.32
C GLU A 246 -8.09 15.17 -7.89
N ASN A 247 -7.68 14.22 -7.06
CA ASN A 247 -6.82 13.09 -7.47
C ASN A 247 -7.58 11.77 -7.55
N LYS A 248 -7.64 11.12 -8.71
CA LYS A 248 -8.38 9.84 -8.87
C LYS A 248 -7.80 8.70 -8.04
N VAL A 249 -6.47 8.68 -7.86
CA VAL A 249 -5.75 7.73 -7.01
C VAL A 249 -5.08 8.53 -5.91
N THR A 250 -5.18 8.06 -4.67
CA THR A 250 -4.71 8.81 -3.49
C THR A 250 -3.53 8.16 -2.76
N VAL A 251 -2.87 7.23 -3.43
CA VAL A 251 -1.58 6.65 -3.03
C VAL A 251 -0.47 7.07 -4.00
N PRO A 252 0.79 7.18 -3.55
CA PRO A 252 1.21 7.05 -2.15
C PRO A 252 0.88 8.29 -1.29
N GLY A 253 0.81 8.10 0.02
CA GLY A 253 1.03 9.16 1.03
C GLY A 253 2.42 9.01 1.67
N THR A 254 2.65 9.60 2.84
CA THR A 254 3.89 9.39 3.61
C THR A 254 3.63 9.15 5.10
N ILE A 255 4.53 8.44 5.78
CA ILE A 255 4.43 8.23 7.24
C ILE A 255 4.41 9.57 8.00
N GLY A 256 5.17 10.57 7.53
CA GLY A 256 5.17 11.91 8.07
C GLY A 256 3.82 12.60 7.94
N GLU A 257 3.24 12.59 6.74
CA GLU A 257 1.90 13.16 6.49
C GLU A 257 0.83 12.48 7.36
N GLU A 258 0.85 11.16 7.47
CA GLU A 258 -0.11 10.40 8.26
C GLU A 258 -0.11 10.80 9.74
N LYS A 259 1.02 11.22 10.32
CA LYS A 259 1.08 11.76 11.69
C LYS A 259 0.30 13.08 11.85
N HIS A 260 0.02 13.78 10.76
CA HIS A 260 -0.77 15.02 10.76
C HIS A 260 -2.24 14.81 10.38
N ILE A 261 -2.57 13.82 9.56
CA ILE A 261 -3.94 13.64 9.05
C ILE A 261 -4.66 12.41 9.60
N ASN A 262 -3.96 11.41 10.13
CA ASN A 262 -4.58 10.15 10.52
C ASN A 262 -4.92 10.14 12.02
N PRO A 263 -6.21 10.11 12.41
CA PRO A 263 -6.58 10.11 13.82
C PRO A 263 -6.03 8.90 14.59
N PHE A 264 -5.79 7.77 13.92
CA PHE A 264 -5.25 6.55 14.53
C PHE A 264 -3.73 6.63 14.82
N LEU A 265 -3.01 7.58 14.21
CA LEU A 265 -1.61 7.90 14.53
C LEU A 265 -1.48 9.13 15.45
N ARG A 266 -2.60 9.77 15.80
CA ARG A 266 -2.70 10.98 16.62
C ARG A 266 -3.36 10.72 17.97
N VAL A 267 -3.26 9.49 18.49
CA VAL A 267 -3.96 9.05 19.71
C VAL A 267 -3.52 9.79 20.98
N ASP A 268 -2.36 10.44 20.96
CA ASP A 268 -1.87 11.29 22.05
C ASP A 268 -2.33 12.75 21.98
N VAL A 269 -2.93 13.16 20.86
CA VAL A 269 -3.37 14.54 20.62
C VAL A 269 -4.62 14.85 21.45
N GLU A 270 -4.66 16.01 22.09
CA GLU A 270 -5.72 16.42 23.02
C GLU A 270 -7.10 16.50 22.35
N GLU A 271 -7.17 16.96 21.11
CA GLU A 271 -8.40 16.99 20.31
C GLU A 271 -8.98 15.58 20.13
N ILE A 272 -8.12 14.59 19.86
CA ILE A 272 -8.50 13.19 19.66
C ILE A 272 -8.95 12.55 20.98
N LYS A 273 -8.24 12.83 22.08
CA LYS A 273 -8.64 12.41 23.43
C LYS A 273 -10.01 12.98 23.83
N LYS A 274 -10.25 14.27 23.56
CA LYS A 274 -11.55 14.93 23.79
C LYS A 274 -12.67 14.32 22.96
N ALA A 275 -12.43 14.08 21.66
CA ALA A 275 -13.42 13.49 20.76
C ALA A 275 -13.83 12.07 21.21
N THR A 276 -12.87 11.29 21.73
CA THR A 276 -13.08 9.92 22.19
C THR A 276 -13.52 9.80 23.64
N LYS A 277 -13.37 10.87 24.43
CA LYS A 277 -13.54 10.90 25.90
C LYS A 277 -12.63 9.88 26.62
N LYS A 278 -11.44 9.65 26.08
CA LYS A 278 -10.43 8.72 26.58
C LYS A 278 -9.08 9.42 26.71
N THR A 279 -8.23 8.92 27.60
CA THR A 279 -6.88 9.49 27.84
C THR A 279 -5.78 8.50 27.52
N GLU A 280 -5.98 7.22 27.83
CA GLU A 280 -5.01 6.16 27.55
C GLU A 280 -4.93 5.86 26.05
N PRO A 281 -3.74 5.91 25.40
CA PRO A 281 -3.62 5.86 23.94
C PRO A 281 -4.25 4.63 23.27
N VAL A 282 -4.14 3.46 23.92
CA VAL A 282 -4.76 2.22 23.42
C VAL A 282 -6.30 2.28 23.50
N GLU A 283 -6.85 2.91 24.54
CA GLU A 283 -8.30 3.12 24.67
C GLU A 283 -8.80 4.17 23.68
N VAL A 284 -8.04 5.24 23.46
CA VAL A 284 -8.32 6.26 22.45
C VAL A 284 -8.40 5.62 21.07
N LEU A 285 -7.41 4.80 20.70
CA LEU A 285 -7.39 4.07 19.42
C LEU A 285 -8.60 3.15 19.25
N GLY A 286 -8.93 2.39 20.31
CA GLY A 286 -10.11 1.53 20.31
C GLY A 286 -11.42 2.31 20.14
N SER A 287 -11.56 3.43 20.87
CA SER A 287 -12.72 4.31 20.76
C SER A 287 -12.85 4.89 19.35
N LEU A 288 -11.76 5.39 18.74
CA LEU A 288 -11.75 5.84 17.34
C LEU A 288 -12.19 4.75 16.38
N ARG A 289 -11.72 3.51 16.56
CA ARG A 289 -12.07 2.40 15.69
C ARG A 289 -13.56 2.13 15.72
N GLU A 290 -14.13 2.11 16.92
CA GLU A 290 -15.54 1.92 17.17
C GLU A 290 -16.40 3.06 16.62
N MET A 291 -15.95 4.31 16.78
CA MET A 291 -16.58 5.48 16.15
C MET A 291 -16.59 5.32 14.62
N LYS A 292 -15.46 4.96 14.01
CA LYS A 292 -15.37 4.76 12.55
C LYS A 292 -16.21 3.58 12.05
N ASN A 293 -16.36 2.52 12.84
CA ASN A 293 -17.20 1.36 12.49
C ASN A 293 -18.69 1.74 12.40
N ARG A 294 -19.13 2.72 13.20
CA ARG A 294 -20.52 3.23 13.20
C ARG A 294 -20.71 4.46 12.31
N PHE A 295 -19.64 5.03 11.77
CA PHE A 295 -19.69 6.24 10.96
C PHE A 295 -20.44 5.99 9.64
N ARG A 296 -21.39 6.88 9.34
CA ARG A 296 -22.20 6.89 8.11
C ARG A 296 -21.95 8.23 7.41
N GLY A 297 -20.85 8.36 6.69
CA GLY A 297 -20.48 9.58 5.94
C GLY A 297 -19.92 9.28 4.56
#